data_AF-A0A1P8VQD9-F1
#
_entry.id   AF-A0A1P8VQD9-F1
#
_cell.length_a   1.000
_cell.length_b   1.000
_cell.length_c   1.000
_cell.angle_alpha   90.00
_cell.angle_beta   90.00
_cell.angle_gamma   90.00
#
_symmetry.space_group_name_H-M   'P 1'
#
loop_
_entity.id
_entity.type
_entity.pdbx_description
1 polymer ?
#
loop_
_entity_poly.entity_id
_entity_poly.type
_entity_poly.pdbx_seq_one_letter_code
_entity_poly.pdbx_strand_id
1 'polypeptide(L)'
;MNSRVFTPAAFLAAALACLPAAAQSRPDEDSLFGGDEQPQTPAGEAQEPPPAADGSPEPSSSGQAPSREEARDAQALTGAPVQEAFGSEGHAEDPLKIGGQFYLRAFTQGNEGVSFGDTSFSAPTLVDGYFDARPTDRLRGMVVGRLSFDPSRAGQSTSFLGTNPSDGSPTIPGTSFPNPRVLLDQAWLRFDIAHTVFFTVGKQHVKWGTSRFWNPTDFLSPQRRDPLAVFDARTGASMVKLHVPWEAKGWNFYGIALLDNAGPASTLGRIGGAARAEVVLGPAEVGASAVLQRGRKHRFGLDVSSAAGPFDVYGELALTKGFETPRFLIPQGLSLQEIIAAAEGLEIRSLEDLGKLPVPSESPGHLTPQVSGGANYTFAYSESDTATVGVEYFYNATGYDASTLYPYLIARGLYQPFYLGKHYAALYATLIGPGSWDKASFVLSNIGNLSDRSFTSRLDLGYRALSYLSVEAYAAASYGRKGGEFRFALDSGPFIVDGKPLLPAPTVQLGVGLRINL
;
A
#
# COMPACT_ATOMS: atom_id res chain seq x y z
N MET A 1 -1.36 -11.28 59.09
CA MET A 1 0.09 -11.27 59.37
C MET A 1 0.83 -11.23 58.04
N ASN A 2 1.82 -10.33 57.95
CA ASN A 2 2.78 -10.09 56.85
C ASN A 2 3.37 -11.41 56.28
N SER A 3 3.84 -11.53 55.03
CA SER A 3 4.80 -10.69 54.28
C SER A 3 4.90 -11.18 52.81
N ARG A 4 4.87 -10.27 51.82
CA ARG A 4 5.93 -9.85 50.84
C ARG A 4 6.36 -10.93 49.82
N VAL A 5 6.45 -10.66 48.50
CA VAL A 5 7.47 -9.86 47.75
C VAL A 5 6.93 -9.70 46.28
N PHE A 6 6.64 -8.50 45.72
CA PHE A 6 7.51 -7.52 44.98
C PHE A 6 7.74 -7.91 43.47
N THR A 7 7.71 -7.09 42.39
CA THR A 7 7.68 -5.61 42.13
C THR A 7 7.40 -5.33 40.60
N PRO A 8 7.63 -4.15 39.97
CA PRO A 8 6.60 -3.33 39.30
C PRO A 8 6.86 -3.06 37.79
N ALA A 9 5.87 -2.56 37.04
CA ALA A 9 6.07 -2.16 35.63
C ALA A 9 5.52 -0.77 35.27
N ALA A 10 5.23 0.09 36.25
CA ALA A 10 4.40 1.28 36.02
C ALA A 10 5.04 2.66 36.31
N PHE A 11 6.36 2.78 36.51
CA PHE A 11 6.96 4.06 36.94
C PHE A 11 8.12 4.60 36.12
N LEU A 12 8.35 4.14 34.88
CA LEU A 12 9.44 4.65 34.03
C LEU A 12 8.97 5.41 32.78
N ALA A 13 7.87 6.17 32.89
CA ALA A 13 7.36 7.00 31.79
C ALA A 13 7.22 8.50 32.11
N ALA A 14 7.65 8.96 33.29
CA ALA A 14 7.41 10.34 33.75
C ALA A 14 8.66 11.15 34.16
N ALA A 15 9.88 10.68 33.88
CA ALA A 15 11.10 11.30 34.41
C ALA A 15 12.17 11.67 33.36
N LEU A 16 11.82 11.79 32.07
CA LEU A 16 12.75 12.25 31.01
C LEU A 16 12.37 13.60 30.38
N ALA A 17 11.34 14.27 30.90
CA ALA A 17 11.03 15.65 30.54
C ALA A 17 11.77 16.61 31.47
N CYS A 18 13.05 16.89 31.22
CA CYS A 18 13.76 18.12 31.64
C CYS A 18 15.28 18.00 31.33
N LEU A 19 15.68 18.10 30.06
CA LEU A 19 17.03 18.56 29.69
C LEU A 19 16.94 19.36 28.37
N PRO A 20 17.62 20.51 28.24
CA PRO A 20 17.56 21.34 27.05
C PRO A 20 18.52 20.76 25.99
N ALA A 21 18.00 20.32 24.84
CA ALA A 21 18.82 19.93 23.70
C ALA A 21 19.04 21.14 22.80
N ALA A 22 20.32 21.47 22.60
CA ALA A 22 20.80 22.56 21.77
C ALA A 22 20.42 22.35 20.29
N ALA A 23 20.03 23.44 19.65
CA ALA A 23 19.55 23.53 18.28
C ALA A 23 20.61 23.13 17.25
N GLN A 24 20.22 22.29 16.29
CA GLN A 24 20.78 22.31 14.95
C GLN A 24 19.75 22.98 14.05
N SER A 25 20.09 24.15 13.54
CA SER A 25 19.28 24.98 12.66
C SER A 25 18.98 24.25 11.35
N ARG A 26 17.70 23.97 11.11
CA ARG A 26 17.15 23.56 9.81
C ARG A 26 17.33 24.73 8.82
N PRO A 27 17.66 24.47 7.54
CA PRO A 27 17.70 25.52 6.52
C PRO A 27 16.36 26.21 6.41
N ASP A 28 16.38 27.53 6.20
CA ASP A 28 15.20 28.37 6.07
C ASP A 28 14.33 27.93 4.88
N GLU A 29 13.03 27.73 5.10
CA GLU A 29 12.14 27.13 4.09
C GLU A 29 11.86 28.08 2.91
N ASP A 30 12.08 29.38 3.10
CA ASP A 30 11.98 30.42 2.07
C ASP A 30 13.03 30.26 0.94
N SER A 31 14.13 29.54 1.20
CA SER A 31 15.14 29.23 0.16
C SER A 31 14.85 27.94 -0.60
N LEU A 32 13.89 27.13 -0.16
CA LEU A 32 13.55 25.83 -0.75
C LEU A 32 12.29 25.86 -1.62
N PHE A 33 11.45 26.89 -1.49
CA PHE A 33 10.20 27.02 -2.24
C PHE A 33 10.04 28.36 -2.99
N GLY A 34 11.13 29.10 -3.14
CA GLY A 34 11.16 30.33 -3.94
C GLY A 34 10.56 31.52 -3.19
N GLY A 35 11.32 32.07 -2.24
CA GLY A 35 11.05 33.39 -1.66
C GLY A 35 11.27 34.51 -2.67
N ASP A 36 10.44 35.55 -2.56
CA ASP A 36 10.36 36.70 -3.45
C ASP A 36 11.72 37.39 -3.67
N GLU A 37 12.25 37.33 -4.90
CA GLU A 37 13.31 38.22 -5.34
C GLU A 37 12.73 39.63 -5.54
N GLN A 38 13.00 40.53 -4.60
CA GLN A 38 12.89 41.97 -4.83
C GLN A 38 13.85 42.40 -5.96
N PRO A 39 13.38 43.10 -7.00
CA PRO A 39 14.24 43.56 -8.07
C PRO A 39 15.22 44.63 -7.59
N GLN A 40 16.52 44.37 -7.70
CA GLN A 40 17.56 45.38 -7.62
C GLN A 40 17.79 45.98 -9.02
N THR A 41 17.40 47.24 -9.23
CA THR A 41 17.96 48.10 -10.28
C THR A 41 19.27 48.72 -9.76
N PRO A 42 20.32 48.92 -10.59
CA PRO A 42 20.37 50.17 -11.36
C PRO A 42 21.12 50.17 -12.72
N ALA A 43 20.63 51.08 -13.59
CA ALA A 43 21.32 52.00 -14.51
C ALA A 43 22.03 51.52 -15.79
N GLY A 44 21.64 52.13 -16.93
CA GLY A 44 22.44 52.25 -18.15
C GLY A 44 21.63 52.66 -19.39
N GLU A 45 21.67 53.95 -19.74
CA GLU A 45 21.10 54.59 -20.94
C GLU A 45 21.64 54.02 -22.27
N ALA A 46 20.79 53.95 -23.32
CA ALA A 46 21.18 54.23 -24.72
C ALA A 46 19.98 54.27 -25.71
N GLN A 47 19.67 55.50 -26.16
CA GLN A 47 19.27 55.98 -27.50
C GLN A 47 18.36 55.20 -28.47
N GLU A 48 17.32 55.92 -28.90
CA GLU A 48 16.38 55.71 -30.01
C GLU A 48 16.93 56.21 -31.37
N PRO A 49 16.54 55.61 -32.53
CA PRO A 49 16.61 56.24 -33.85
C PRO A 49 15.22 56.42 -34.55
N PRO A 50 15.14 57.24 -35.63
CA PRO A 50 14.05 58.19 -35.91
C PRO A 50 12.92 57.68 -36.85
N PRO A 51 11.83 58.47 -37.07
CA PRO A 51 10.64 58.01 -37.79
C PRO A 51 10.73 58.22 -39.31
N ALA A 52 9.93 57.46 -40.06
CA ALA A 52 9.63 57.69 -41.48
C ALA A 52 8.11 57.74 -41.74
N ALA A 53 7.73 58.58 -42.70
CA ALA A 53 6.39 59.15 -42.90
C ALA A 53 5.49 58.40 -43.90
N ASP A 54 4.18 58.60 -43.71
CA ASP A 54 2.99 58.62 -44.60
C ASP A 54 2.90 57.81 -45.91
N GLY A 55 1.76 57.12 -46.05
CA GLY A 55 1.18 56.73 -47.35
C GLY A 55 -0.05 55.80 -47.27
N SER A 56 -1.27 56.37 -47.25
CA SER A 56 -2.56 55.72 -47.58
C SER A 56 -2.76 55.66 -49.12
N PRO A 57 -3.75 54.95 -49.74
CA PRO A 57 -4.98 54.34 -49.19
C PRO A 57 -5.36 52.92 -49.72
N GLU A 58 -6.43 52.37 -49.14
CA GLU A 58 -7.15 51.13 -49.49
C GLU A 58 -7.60 51.04 -50.97
N PRO A 59 -7.93 49.81 -51.42
CA PRO A 59 -9.20 49.61 -52.09
C PRO A 59 -10.10 48.61 -51.35
N SER A 60 -11.34 49.03 -51.20
CA SER A 60 -12.49 48.28 -50.72
C SER A 60 -12.77 47.05 -51.59
N SER A 61 -12.92 45.90 -50.95
CA SER A 61 -13.63 44.76 -51.54
C SER A 61 -14.70 44.27 -50.55
N SER A 62 -15.92 44.31 -51.04
CA SER A 62 -17.13 43.79 -50.41
C SER A 62 -17.07 42.26 -50.33
N GLY A 63 -16.89 41.72 -49.13
CA GLY A 63 -17.08 40.30 -48.81
C GLY A 63 -17.97 40.19 -47.58
N GLN A 64 -19.05 39.42 -47.68
CA GLN A 64 -20.01 39.16 -46.60
C GLN A 64 -19.31 38.78 -45.29
N ALA A 65 -19.80 39.31 -44.17
CA ALA A 65 -19.40 38.84 -42.85
C ALA A 65 -19.71 37.33 -42.74
N PRO A 66 -18.74 36.49 -42.33
CA PRO A 66 -18.97 35.06 -42.18
C PRO A 66 -20.08 34.82 -41.15
N SER A 67 -20.88 33.80 -41.41
CA SER A 67 -21.93 33.40 -40.48
C SER A 67 -21.32 32.99 -39.14
N ARG A 68 -22.12 33.09 -38.06
CA ARG A 68 -21.70 32.74 -36.69
C ARG A 68 -21.33 31.25 -36.51
N GLU A 69 -21.57 30.43 -37.52
CA GLU A 69 -21.13 29.04 -37.63
C GLU A 69 -19.76 28.94 -38.32
N GLU A 70 -19.54 29.61 -39.45
CA GLU A 70 -18.22 29.62 -40.13
C GLU A 70 -17.11 30.26 -39.29
N ALA A 71 -17.43 31.30 -38.50
CA ALA A 71 -16.50 31.88 -37.54
C ALA A 71 -16.18 30.92 -36.37
N ARG A 72 -17.11 30.03 -36.02
CA ARG A 72 -16.95 29.02 -34.97
C ARG A 72 -16.09 27.85 -35.45
N ASP A 73 -16.30 27.41 -36.68
CA ASP A 73 -15.55 26.34 -37.31
C ASP A 73 -14.11 26.76 -37.63
N ALA A 74 -13.90 28.01 -38.06
CA ALA A 74 -12.56 28.58 -38.21
C ALA A 74 -11.80 28.65 -36.87
N GLN A 75 -12.49 29.00 -35.78
CA GLN A 75 -11.89 29.09 -34.45
C GLN A 75 -11.57 27.71 -33.82
N ALA A 76 -12.30 26.66 -34.20
CA ALA A 76 -12.00 25.28 -33.82
C ALA A 76 -10.77 24.71 -34.57
N LEU A 77 -10.47 25.22 -35.76
CA LEU A 77 -9.38 24.73 -36.62
C LEU A 77 -8.05 25.49 -36.43
N THR A 78 -8.08 26.72 -35.90
CA THR A 78 -6.85 27.55 -35.71
C THR A 78 -6.21 27.44 -34.33
N GLY A 79 -6.74 26.61 -33.41
CA GLY A 79 -6.11 26.32 -32.12
C GLY A 79 -5.86 27.54 -31.22
N ALA A 80 -6.62 28.62 -31.38
CA ALA A 80 -6.55 29.74 -30.46
C ALA A 80 -7.05 29.29 -29.08
N PRO A 81 -6.34 29.62 -27.98
CA PRO A 81 -6.75 29.20 -26.65
C PRO A 81 -8.15 29.73 -26.37
N VAL A 82 -9.07 28.82 -26.05
CA VAL A 82 -10.39 29.16 -25.55
C VAL A 82 -10.16 29.95 -24.26
N GLN A 83 -10.45 31.25 -24.29
CA GLN A 83 -10.34 32.09 -23.11
C GLN A 83 -11.50 31.71 -22.17
N GLU A 84 -11.22 30.82 -21.22
CA GLU A 84 -12.19 30.37 -20.23
C GLU A 84 -12.63 31.53 -19.34
N ALA A 85 -13.93 31.58 -19.04
CA ALA A 85 -14.61 32.65 -18.31
C ALA A 85 -14.20 32.81 -16.83
N PHE A 86 -13.17 32.07 -16.38
CA PHE A 86 -12.66 32.08 -15.01
C PHE A 86 -11.15 32.39 -14.91
N GLY A 87 -10.51 32.80 -16.01
CA GLY A 87 -9.06 33.02 -16.07
C GLY A 87 -8.59 34.30 -15.37
N SER A 88 -8.29 34.22 -14.07
CA SER A 88 -7.38 35.16 -13.39
C SER A 88 -6.17 34.47 -12.75
N GLU A 89 -6.06 33.14 -12.87
CA GLU A 89 -4.92 32.37 -12.37
C GLU A 89 -3.93 32.08 -13.50
N GLY A 90 -2.63 32.21 -13.22
CA GLY A 90 -1.57 31.92 -14.18
C GLY A 90 -1.62 30.47 -14.65
N HIS A 91 -1.54 30.25 -15.96
CA HIS A 91 -1.43 28.91 -16.53
C HIS A 91 0.01 28.40 -16.39
N ALA A 92 0.15 27.13 -16.01
CA ALA A 92 1.46 26.48 -15.93
C ALA A 92 2.00 26.16 -17.34
N GLU A 93 3.30 26.36 -17.55
CA GLU A 93 4.02 25.83 -18.73
C GLU A 93 4.10 24.30 -18.60
N ASP A 94 3.67 23.57 -19.63
CA ASP A 94 3.52 22.10 -19.67
C ASP A 94 2.54 21.51 -18.62
N PRO A 95 1.23 21.77 -18.78
CA PRO A 95 0.22 21.35 -17.81
C PRO A 95 -0.11 19.86 -17.88
N LEU A 96 0.52 19.04 -18.74
CA LEU A 96 0.20 17.63 -18.85
C LEU A 96 1.45 16.76 -18.98
N LYS A 97 1.69 15.93 -17.98
CA LYS A 97 2.70 14.88 -18.03
C LYS A 97 2.06 13.53 -18.31
N ILE A 98 2.66 12.80 -19.24
CA ILE A 98 2.30 11.41 -19.57
C ILE A 98 3.51 10.55 -19.28
N GLY A 99 3.30 9.44 -18.59
CA GLY A 99 4.36 8.48 -18.30
C GLY A 99 3.78 7.15 -17.89
N GLY A 100 4.63 6.30 -17.34
CA GLY A 100 4.16 4.98 -16.93
C GLY A 100 5.23 4.06 -16.38
N GLN A 101 4.79 2.85 -16.08
CA GLN A 101 5.65 1.75 -15.67
C GLN A 101 5.37 0.54 -16.55
N PHE A 102 6.42 -0.12 -17.01
CA PHE A 102 6.35 -1.44 -17.62
C PHE A 102 7.12 -2.43 -16.76
N TYR A 103 6.44 -3.47 -16.27
CA TYR A 103 7.03 -4.40 -15.32
C TYR A 103 6.75 -5.85 -15.74
N LEU A 104 7.79 -6.52 -16.21
CA LEU A 104 7.78 -7.97 -16.46
C LEU A 104 8.27 -8.67 -15.21
N ARG A 105 7.61 -9.76 -14.83
CA ARG A 105 8.08 -10.65 -13.79
C ARG A 105 7.95 -12.08 -14.25
N ALA A 106 8.86 -12.92 -13.78
CA ALA A 106 8.75 -14.36 -13.87
C ALA A 106 9.11 -14.97 -12.53
N PHE A 107 8.37 -15.97 -12.07
CA PHE A 107 8.70 -16.70 -10.86
C PHE A 107 8.25 -18.15 -10.93
N THR A 108 8.89 -18.98 -10.12
CA THR A 108 8.61 -20.39 -9.96
C THR A 108 8.63 -20.76 -8.49
N GLN A 109 7.80 -21.73 -8.10
CA GLN A 109 7.69 -22.20 -6.72
C GLN A 109 7.87 -23.70 -6.66
N GLY A 110 9.01 -24.13 -6.11
CA GLY A 110 9.28 -25.53 -5.80
C GLY A 110 8.48 -25.97 -4.58
N ASN A 111 7.82 -27.12 -4.70
CA ASN A 111 6.99 -27.69 -3.65
C ASN A 111 7.49 -29.08 -3.27
N GLU A 112 7.26 -29.47 -2.01
CA GLU A 112 7.67 -30.77 -1.47
C GLU A 112 7.04 -31.91 -2.29
N GLY A 113 7.88 -32.84 -2.76
CA GLY A 113 7.43 -34.00 -3.53
C GLY A 113 7.02 -33.71 -4.98
N VAL A 114 7.23 -32.49 -5.49
CA VAL A 114 6.93 -32.12 -6.88
C VAL A 114 8.22 -32.12 -7.71
N SER A 115 8.16 -32.75 -8.89
CA SER A 115 9.30 -32.80 -9.81
C SER A 115 9.54 -31.44 -10.48
N PHE A 116 10.74 -31.20 -11.02
CA PHE A 116 11.03 -29.98 -11.77
C PHE A 116 10.07 -29.79 -12.97
N GLY A 117 9.74 -30.88 -13.68
CA GLY A 117 8.83 -30.82 -14.83
C GLY A 117 7.38 -30.49 -14.48
N ASP A 118 6.97 -30.72 -13.23
CA ASP A 118 5.64 -30.41 -12.70
C ASP A 118 5.62 -29.11 -11.86
N THR A 119 6.75 -28.39 -11.79
CA THR A 119 6.86 -27.17 -10.98
C THR A 119 6.15 -26.01 -11.68
N SER A 120 5.35 -25.25 -10.94
CA SER A 120 4.60 -24.12 -11.51
C SER A 120 5.52 -22.97 -11.92
N PHE A 121 5.14 -22.30 -13.01
CA PHE A 121 5.79 -21.12 -13.53
C PHE A 121 4.73 -20.05 -13.80
N SER A 122 5.03 -18.80 -13.46
CA SER A 122 4.16 -17.65 -13.70
C SER A 122 4.97 -16.48 -14.24
N ALA A 123 4.44 -15.77 -15.25
CA ALA A 123 5.15 -14.68 -15.93
C ALA A 123 4.32 -13.38 -16.04
N PRO A 124 3.79 -12.85 -14.92
CA PRO A 124 2.87 -11.72 -14.99
C PRO A 124 3.57 -10.44 -15.46
N THR A 125 2.93 -9.79 -16.42
CA THR A 125 3.24 -8.46 -16.95
C THR A 125 2.27 -7.44 -16.38
N LEU A 126 2.80 -6.32 -15.92
CA LEU A 126 2.04 -5.15 -15.46
C LEU A 126 2.45 -3.92 -16.27
N VAL A 127 1.46 -3.18 -16.75
CA VAL A 127 1.68 -1.90 -17.42
C VAL A 127 0.80 -0.85 -16.76
N ASP A 128 1.42 0.15 -16.16
CA ASP A 128 0.73 1.33 -15.63
C ASP A 128 0.97 2.49 -16.59
N GLY A 129 -0.10 3.13 -17.04
CA GLY A 129 -0.03 4.39 -17.80
C GLY A 129 -0.71 5.49 -17.00
N TYR A 130 -0.06 6.65 -16.90
CA TYR A 130 -0.60 7.79 -16.17
C TYR A 130 -0.70 9.07 -16.99
N PHE A 131 -1.70 9.87 -16.63
CA PHE A 131 -1.88 11.26 -17.06
C PHE A 131 -1.91 12.13 -15.81
N ASP A 132 -0.94 13.04 -15.67
CA ASP A 132 -0.81 14.00 -14.57
C ASP A 132 -1.02 15.42 -15.12
N ALA A 133 -2.23 15.95 -14.95
CA ALA A 133 -2.62 17.28 -15.40
C ALA A 133 -2.45 18.31 -14.28
N ARG A 134 -1.81 19.43 -14.56
CA ARG A 134 -1.56 20.57 -13.66
C ARG A 134 -1.83 21.89 -14.39
N PRO A 135 -3.11 22.21 -14.68
CA PRO A 135 -3.45 23.43 -15.42
C PRO A 135 -3.07 24.73 -14.67
N THR A 136 -3.03 24.68 -13.34
CA THR A 136 -2.55 25.76 -12.46
C THR A 136 -1.74 25.16 -11.31
N ASP A 137 -1.05 25.99 -10.53
CA ASP A 137 -0.29 25.53 -9.34
C ASP A 137 -1.19 25.00 -8.22
N ARG A 138 -2.49 25.31 -8.29
CA ARG A 138 -3.49 25.01 -7.26
C ARG A 138 -4.42 23.87 -7.65
N LEU A 139 -4.34 23.36 -8.88
CA LEU A 139 -5.18 22.27 -9.37
C LEU A 139 -4.33 21.18 -10.02
N ARG A 140 -4.48 19.95 -9.53
CA ARG A 140 -3.84 18.76 -10.11
C ARG A 140 -4.87 17.64 -10.32
N GLY A 141 -4.87 17.03 -11.49
CA GLY A 141 -5.60 15.82 -11.81
C GLY A 141 -4.67 14.67 -12.12
N MET A 142 -5.02 13.47 -11.67
CA MET A 142 -4.24 12.26 -11.92
C MET A 142 -5.18 11.12 -12.34
N VAL A 143 -4.82 10.42 -13.41
CA VAL A 143 -5.44 9.16 -13.81
C VAL A 143 -4.35 8.13 -14.05
N VAL A 144 -4.49 6.94 -13.47
CA VAL A 144 -3.59 5.81 -13.66
C VAL A 144 -4.41 4.59 -14.05
N GLY A 145 -4.19 4.09 -15.27
CA GLY A 145 -4.75 2.83 -15.75
C GLY A 145 -3.71 1.72 -15.65
N ARG A 146 -4.12 0.53 -15.21
CA ARG A 146 -3.27 -0.65 -15.07
C ARG A 146 -3.76 -1.78 -15.96
N LEU A 147 -2.89 -2.29 -16.83
CA LEU A 147 -3.09 -3.54 -17.57
C LEU A 147 -2.29 -4.65 -16.87
N SER A 148 -2.91 -5.81 -16.71
CA SER A 148 -2.27 -7.03 -16.22
C SER A 148 -2.50 -8.18 -17.20
N PHE A 149 -1.45 -8.96 -17.43
CA PHE A 149 -1.47 -10.11 -18.33
C PHE A 149 -0.46 -11.17 -17.88
N ASP A 150 -0.82 -12.43 -17.83
CA ASP A 150 0.11 -13.53 -17.55
C ASP A 150 0.06 -14.57 -18.70
N PRO A 151 1.07 -14.65 -19.57
CA PRO A 151 1.10 -15.58 -20.70
C PRO A 151 1.25 -17.03 -20.26
N SER A 152 1.65 -17.30 -19.02
CA SER A 152 1.75 -18.67 -18.50
C SER A 152 0.40 -19.26 -18.08
N ARG A 153 -0.66 -18.44 -18.08
CA ARG A 153 -2.02 -18.83 -17.70
C ARG A 153 -2.93 -18.82 -18.90
N ALA A 154 -3.97 -19.65 -18.86
CA ALA A 154 -5.04 -19.63 -19.84
C ALA A 154 -5.77 -18.26 -19.86
N GLY A 155 -6.68 -18.06 -20.82
CA GLY A 155 -7.48 -16.83 -20.94
C GLY A 155 -8.36 -16.51 -19.74
N GLN A 156 -8.45 -17.42 -18.76
CA GLN A 156 -9.01 -17.17 -17.44
C GLN A 156 -8.08 -17.69 -16.35
N SER A 157 -7.97 -16.95 -15.24
CA SER A 157 -7.25 -17.34 -14.03
C SER A 157 -8.23 -17.61 -12.89
N THR A 158 -8.10 -18.73 -12.19
CA THR A 158 -8.94 -19.07 -11.02
C THR A 158 -8.20 -18.80 -9.71
N SER A 159 -8.83 -18.09 -8.79
CA SER A 159 -8.29 -17.88 -7.42
C SER A 159 -8.37 -19.16 -6.59
N PHE A 160 -7.30 -19.48 -5.86
CA PHE A 160 -7.26 -20.62 -4.94
C PHE A 160 -7.19 -20.20 -3.46
N LEU A 161 -6.32 -19.25 -3.12
CA LEU A 161 -6.14 -18.77 -1.73
C LEU A 161 -7.21 -17.77 -1.27
N GLY A 162 -8.30 -17.62 -2.03
CA GLY A 162 -9.33 -16.63 -1.73
C GLY A 162 -8.82 -15.20 -1.89
N THR A 163 -7.84 -14.96 -2.78
CA THR A 163 -7.34 -13.63 -3.13
C THR A 163 -7.21 -13.46 -4.63
N ASN A 164 -7.45 -12.26 -5.12
CA ASN A 164 -7.29 -11.90 -6.52
C ASN A 164 -5.80 -11.74 -6.82
N PRO A 165 -5.24 -12.51 -7.77
CA PRO A 165 -3.81 -12.47 -8.06
C PRO A 165 -3.33 -11.14 -8.68
N SER A 166 -4.22 -10.33 -9.26
CA SER A 166 -3.82 -9.08 -9.93
C SER A 166 -3.72 -7.89 -8.99
N ASP A 167 -4.61 -7.81 -8.00
CA ASP A 167 -4.72 -6.65 -7.10
C ASP A 167 -4.60 -7.01 -5.62
N GLY A 168 -4.77 -8.28 -5.22
CA GLY A 168 -4.71 -8.74 -3.83
C GLY A 168 -6.05 -8.76 -3.09
N SER A 169 -7.16 -8.41 -3.74
CA SER A 169 -8.49 -8.37 -3.10
C SER A 169 -8.95 -9.73 -2.61
N PRO A 170 -9.61 -9.84 -1.45
CA PRO A 170 -10.26 -11.09 -1.03
C PRO A 170 -11.33 -11.56 -2.03
N THR A 171 -11.38 -12.85 -2.30
CA THR A 171 -12.28 -13.52 -3.26
C THR A 171 -12.69 -14.89 -2.72
N ILE A 172 -13.73 -15.51 -3.28
CA ILE A 172 -14.06 -16.90 -2.97
C ILE A 172 -13.18 -17.81 -3.85
N PRO A 173 -12.59 -18.90 -3.33
CA PRO A 173 -11.88 -19.86 -4.16
C PRO A 173 -12.74 -20.35 -5.34
N GLY A 174 -12.12 -20.54 -6.50
CA GLY A 174 -12.82 -20.87 -7.75
C GLY A 174 -13.35 -19.68 -8.54
N THR A 175 -13.28 -18.44 -7.99
CA THR A 175 -13.59 -17.23 -8.77
C THR A 175 -12.63 -17.11 -9.96
N SER A 176 -13.18 -17.00 -11.18
CA SER A 176 -12.40 -16.81 -12.41
C SER A 176 -12.28 -15.33 -12.78
N PHE A 177 -11.10 -14.96 -13.27
CA PHE A 177 -10.75 -13.62 -13.73
C PHE A 177 -10.30 -13.66 -15.18
N PRO A 178 -10.66 -12.67 -16.01
CA PRO A 178 -10.15 -12.57 -17.37
C PRO A 178 -8.64 -12.33 -17.38
N ASN A 179 -7.98 -12.84 -18.41
CA ASN A 179 -6.55 -12.62 -18.68
C ASN A 179 -6.40 -12.33 -20.19
N PRO A 180 -6.14 -11.08 -20.62
CA PRO A 180 -5.71 -9.92 -19.83
C PRO A 180 -6.84 -9.21 -19.06
N ARG A 181 -6.47 -8.29 -18.15
CA ARG A 181 -7.39 -7.46 -17.37
C ARG A 181 -6.91 -6.01 -17.25
N VAL A 182 -7.86 -5.07 -17.33
CA VAL A 182 -7.64 -3.63 -17.10
C VAL A 182 -8.26 -3.20 -15.77
N LEU A 183 -7.55 -2.37 -15.04
CA LEU A 183 -7.91 -1.81 -13.75
C LEU A 183 -7.75 -0.28 -13.78
N LEU A 184 -8.64 0.42 -13.09
CA LEU A 184 -8.40 1.81 -12.72
C LEU A 184 -7.65 1.81 -11.38
N ASP A 185 -6.38 2.22 -11.40
CA ASP A 185 -5.56 2.25 -10.19
C ASP A 185 -5.85 3.52 -9.37
N GLN A 186 -5.73 4.67 -10.03
CA GLN A 186 -6.00 5.99 -9.45
C GLN A 186 -6.80 6.85 -10.43
N ALA A 187 -7.67 7.70 -9.87
CA ALA A 187 -8.39 8.74 -10.58
C ALA A 187 -8.83 9.79 -9.55
N TRP A 188 -8.11 10.91 -9.46
CA TRP A 188 -8.38 11.92 -8.44
C TRP A 188 -8.06 13.34 -8.91
N LEU A 189 -8.72 14.31 -8.26
CA LEU A 189 -8.44 15.74 -8.35
C LEU A 189 -7.94 16.23 -6.99
N ARG A 190 -6.93 17.10 -7.00
CA ARG A 190 -6.39 17.76 -5.82
C ARG A 190 -6.41 19.27 -6.04
N PHE A 191 -6.91 19.99 -5.05
CA PHE A 191 -6.92 21.45 -5.04
C PHE A 191 -6.93 21.99 -3.61
N ASP A 192 -6.76 23.30 -3.44
CA ASP A 192 -6.81 23.95 -2.14
C ASP A 192 -7.82 25.10 -2.08
N ILE A 193 -8.22 25.46 -0.87
CA ILE A 193 -8.95 26.69 -0.58
C ILE A 193 -8.02 27.59 0.24
N ALA A 194 -7.69 28.75 -0.33
CA ALA A 194 -6.86 29.79 0.29
C ALA A 194 -5.55 29.26 0.88
N HIS A 195 -4.93 28.27 0.24
CA HIS A 195 -3.70 27.59 0.69
C HIS A 195 -3.76 27.03 2.13
N THR A 196 -4.97 26.85 2.68
CA THR A 196 -5.19 26.49 4.08
C THR A 196 -5.82 25.11 4.21
N VAL A 197 -6.77 24.79 3.31
CA VAL A 197 -7.50 23.52 3.32
C VAL A 197 -7.29 22.82 2.00
N PHE A 198 -6.68 21.65 2.03
CA PHE A 198 -6.33 20.88 0.85
C PHE A 198 -7.31 19.72 0.66
N PHE A 199 -7.84 19.59 -0.55
CA PHE A 199 -8.78 18.54 -0.93
C PHE A 199 -8.10 17.53 -1.85
N THR A 200 -8.44 16.25 -1.71
CA THR A 200 -8.17 15.23 -2.73
C THR A 200 -9.41 14.37 -2.89
N VAL A 201 -10.01 14.43 -4.07
CA VAL A 201 -11.31 13.81 -4.38
C VAL A 201 -11.10 12.75 -5.44
N GLY A 202 -11.46 11.50 -5.14
CA GLY A 202 -11.41 10.38 -6.07
C GLY A 202 -10.66 9.16 -5.54
N LYS A 203 -10.34 8.22 -6.43
CA LYS A 203 -9.65 6.96 -6.15
C LYS A 203 -8.15 7.24 -6.04
N GLN A 204 -7.59 7.12 -4.85
CA GLN A 204 -6.20 7.49 -4.55
C GLN A 204 -5.53 6.46 -3.64
N HIS A 205 -4.21 6.34 -3.74
CA HIS A 205 -3.45 5.61 -2.72
C HIS A 205 -3.40 6.41 -1.42
N VAL A 206 -3.60 5.69 -0.32
CA VAL A 206 -3.44 6.22 1.03
C VAL A 206 -2.93 5.09 1.91
N LYS A 207 -2.02 5.43 2.82
CA LYS A 207 -1.51 4.51 3.82
C LYS A 207 -1.47 5.24 5.15
N TRP A 208 -1.95 4.59 6.20
CA TRP A 208 -1.70 4.97 7.58
C TRP A 208 -0.82 3.94 8.27
N GLY A 209 -0.11 4.37 9.32
CA GLY A 209 0.79 3.53 10.09
C GLY A 209 2.27 3.67 9.71
N THR A 210 3.13 3.37 10.68
CA THR A 210 4.58 3.55 10.65
C THR A 210 5.36 2.24 10.47
N SER A 211 4.72 1.09 10.69
CA SER A 211 5.37 -0.22 10.65
C SER A 211 5.73 -0.66 9.22
N ARG A 212 6.67 -1.60 9.11
CA ARG A 212 7.22 -2.07 7.84
C ARG A 212 6.42 -3.23 7.25
N PHE A 213 6.21 -4.30 8.01
CA PHE A 213 5.61 -5.54 7.53
C PHE A 213 4.12 -5.63 7.86
N TRP A 214 3.74 -5.26 9.08
CA TRP A 214 2.36 -5.29 9.55
C TRP A 214 1.87 -3.89 9.89
N ASN A 215 0.87 -3.40 9.13
CA ASN A 215 0.23 -2.11 9.35
C ASN A 215 -1.20 -2.30 9.88
N PRO A 216 -1.39 -2.64 11.16
CA PRO A 216 -2.74 -2.81 11.71
C PRO A 216 -3.59 -1.54 11.63
N THR A 217 -3.00 -0.33 11.62
CA THR A 217 -3.75 0.94 11.55
C THR A 217 -4.06 1.43 10.13
N ASP A 218 -3.65 0.69 9.09
CA ASP A 218 -4.04 0.97 7.69
C ASP A 218 -5.52 0.60 7.45
N PHE A 219 -6.43 1.44 7.97
CA PHE A 219 -7.87 1.21 7.91
C PHE A 219 -8.52 1.63 6.59
N LEU A 220 -7.82 2.47 5.83
CA LEU A 220 -8.34 3.09 4.61
C LEU A 220 -8.12 2.21 3.39
N SER A 221 -7.04 1.41 3.41
CA SER A 221 -6.84 0.39 2.39
C SER A 221 -7.85 -0.75 2.56
N PRO A 222 -8.60 -1.12 1.51
CA PRO A 222 -9.52 -2.25 1.57
C PRO A 222 -8.79 -3.60 1.65
N GLN A 223 -7.50 -3.60 1.31
CA GLN A 223 -6.68 -4.80 1.23
C GLN A 223 -5.44 -4.63 2.10
N ARG A 224 -5.08 -5.70 2.81
CA ARG A 224 -3.80 -5.74 3.54
C ARG A 224 -2.65 -5.83 2.54
N ARG A 225 -1.55 -5.16 2.87
CA ARG A 225 -0.33 -5.21 2.10
C ARG A 225 0.29 -6.61 2.20
N ASP A 226 0.81 -7.11 1.08
CA ASP A 226 1.72 -8.25 1.09
C ASP A 226 3.13 -7.75 1.49
N PRO A 227 3.67 -8.16 2.66
CA PRO A 227 4.97 -7.73 3.15
C PRO A 227 6.15 -8.20 2.29
N LEU A 228 5.97 -9.23 1.46
CA LEU A 228 7.02 -9.77 0.59
C LEU A 228 6.84 -9.35 -0.88
N ALA A 229 5.82 -8.56 -1.21
CA ALA A 229 5.64 -8.11 -2.57
C ALA A 229 6.73 -7.10 -2.97
N VAL A 230 7.44 -7.40 -4.08
CA VAL A 230 8.39 -6.46 -4.72
C VAL A 230 7.68 -5.24 -5.32
N PHE A 231 6.37 -5.38 -5.53
CA PHE A 231 5.50 -4.35 -6.07
C PHE A 231 4.12 -4.46 -5.41
N ASP A 232 3.65 -3.37 -4.81
CA ASP A 232 2.32 -3.28 -4.22
C ASP A 232 1.28 -3.10 -5.33
N ALA A 233 0.56 -4.17 -5.64
CA ALA A 233 -0.43 -4.19 -6.72
C ALA A 233 -1.82 -3.72 -6.27
N ARG A 234 -1.99 -3.35 -5.00
CA ARG A 234 -3.25 -2.81 -4.49
C ARG A 234 -3.61 -1.54 -5.27
N THR A 235 -4.90 -1.39 -5.56
CA THR A 235 -5.41 -0.15 -6.18
C THR A 235 -5.80 0.88 -5.12
N GLY A 236 -5.89 2.14 -5.52
CA GLY A 236 -6.39 3.22 -4.66
C GLY A 236 -7.79 2.98 -4.10
N ALA A 237 -8.11 3.68 -3.02
CA ALA A 237 -9.45 3.72 -2.44
C ALA A 237 -10.16 5.02 -2.82
N SER A 238 -11.47 4.94 -3.07
CA SER A 238 -12.31 6.06 -3.49
C SER A 238 -12.75 6.86 -2.28
N MET A 239 -12.35 8.13 -2.22
CA MET A 239 -12.63 8.98 -1.07
C MET A 239 -12.63 10.47 -1.40
N VAL A 240 -13.22 11.25 -0.50
CA VAL A 240 -12.95 12.68 -0.37
C VAL A 240 -12.04 12.85 0.84
N LYS A 241 -10.85 13.38 0.63
CA LYS A 241 -9.89 13.70 1.69
C LYS A 241 -9.77 15.20 1.84
N LEU A 242 -9.86 15.68 3.07
CA LEU A 242 -9.56 17.03 3.50
C LEU A 242 -8.33 16.98 4.39
N HIS A 243 -7.38 17.88 4.18
CA HIS A 243 -6.14 18.02 4.95
C HIS A 243 -5.93 19.48 5.36
N VAL A 244 -5.69 19.70 6.65
CA VAL A 244 -5.38 21.01 7.23
C VAL A 244 -4.05 20.89 7.97
N PRO A 245 -2.95 21.42 7.41
CA PRO A 245 -1.69 21.53 8.13
C PRO A 245 -1.75 22.70 9.13
N TRP A 246 -1.12 22.52 10.29
CA TRP A 246 -0.77 23.59 11.21
C TRP A 246 0.74 23.61 11.35
N GLU A 247 1.37 24.29 10.39
CA GLU A 247 2.82 24.27 10.16
C GLU A 247 3.62 24.78 11.35
N ALA A 248 3.17 25.88 11.98
CA ALA A 248 3.80 26.45 13.18
C ALA A 248 3.91 25.48 14.37
N LYS A 249 3.19 24.35 14.35
CA LYS A 249 3.26 23.29 15.36
C LYS A 249 3.74 21.95 14.81
N GLY A 250 3.93 21.82 13.50
CA GLY A 250 4.19 20.54 12.83
C GLY A 250 3.03 19.57 12.97
N TRP A 251 1.79 20.06 12.99
CA TRP A 251 0.60 19.21 13.14
C TRP A 251 -0.14 19.07 11.82
N ASN A 252 -0.78 17.92 11.61
CA ASN A 252 -1.61 17.67 10.44
C ASN A 252 -2.95 17.05 10.84
N PHE A 253 -4.04 17.60 10.30
CA PHE A 253 -5.38 17.10 10.55
C PHE A 253 -6.03 16.64 9.25
N TYR A 254 -6.68 15.48 9.29
CA TYR A 254 -7.32 14.88 8.13
C TYR A 254 -8.77 14.54 8.44
N GLY A 255 -9.67 14.91 7.53
CA GLY A 255 -11.06 14.46 7.49
C GLY A 255 -11.31 13.71 6.20
N ILE A 256 -11.93 12.54 6.26
CA ILE A 256 -12.08 11.66 5.10
C ILE A 256 -13.50 11.11 5.03
N ALA A 257 -14.12 11.22 3.86
CA ALA A 257 -15.34 10.50 3.50
C ALA A 257 -14.97 9.33 2.57
N LEU A 258 -15.25 8.12 3.03
CA LEU A 258 -14.93 6.86 2.37
C LEU A 258 -16.10 6.38 1.52
N LEU A 259 -15.84 6.15 0.23
CA LEU A 259 -16.87 5.81 -0.76
C LEU A 259 -16.86 4.32 -1.17
N ASP A 260 -15.78 3.58 -0.89
CA ASP A 260 -15.66 2.16 -1.25
C ASP A 260 -15.05 1.26 -0.16
N ASN A 261 -14.86 1.78 1.06
CA ASN A 261 -14.32 1.00 2.19
C ASN A 261 -15.38 -0.01 2.69
N ALA A 262 -15.21 -1.29 2.36
CA ALA A 262 -16.20 -2.40 2.44
C ALA A 262 -17.34 -2.35 1.41
N GLY A 263 -17.01 -1.95 0.19
CA GLY A 263 -17.89 -2.00 -0.96
C GLY A 263 -18.50 -0.63 -1.30
N PRO A 264 -19.14 -0.50 -2.47
CA PRO A 264 -19.60 0.79 -2.97
C PRO A 264 -20.64 1.43 -2.05
N ALA A 265 -20.40 2.70 -1.68
CA ALA A 265 -21.36 3.54 -0.97
C ALA A 265 -22.42 4.07 -1.94
N SER A 266 -23.37 3.21 -2.33
CA SER A 266 -24.47 3.57 -3.24
C SER A 266 -25.54 4.49 -2.61
N THR A 267 -25.46 4.76 -1.31
CA THR A 267 -26.33 5.68 -0.58
C THR A 267 -25.54 6.48 0.45
N LEU A 268 -26.01 7.67 0.82
CA LEU A 268 -25.34 8.53 1.83
C LEU A 268 -25.12 7.82 3.17
N GLY A 269 -26.06 6.95 3.57
CA GLY A 269 -25.95 6.17 4.80
C GLY A 269 -24.86 5.09 4.80
N ARG A 270 -24.22 4.82 3.65
CA ARG A 270 -23.10 3.87 3.51
C ARG A 270 -21.73 4.55 3.45
N ILE A 271 -21.69 5.88 3.35
CA ILE A 271 -20.43 6.64 3.39
C ILE A 271 -19.77 6.44 4.76
N GLY A 272 -18.52 6.02 4.77
CA GLY A 272 -17.72 5.93 6.00
C GLY A 272 -17.08 7.27 6.32
N GLY A 273 -16.97 7.61 7.59
CA GLY A 273 -16.19 8.74 8.06
C GLY A 273 -14.87 8.26 8.65
N ALA A 274 -13.78 8.97 8.34
CA ALA A 274 -12.50 8.76 8.99
C ALA A 274 -11.86 10.10 9.36
N ALA A 275 -11.12 10.11 10.46
CA ALA A 275 -10.39 11.28 10.92
C ALA A 275 -9.01 10.86 11.42
N ARG A 276 -8.01 11.72 11.23
CA ARG A 276 -6.65 11.51 11.74
C ARG A 276 -6.02 12.82 12.17
N ALA A 277 -5.24 12.76 13.24
CA ALA A 277 -4.36 13.83 13.68
C ALA A 277 -2.94 13.27 13.78
N GLU A 278 -1.97 14.00 13.24
CA GLU A 278 -0.53 13.70 13.33
C GLU A 278 0.16 14.89 13.99
N VAL A 279 0.99 14.63 15.00
CA VAL A 279 1.68 15.66 15.75
C VAL A 279 3.15 15.29 15.94
N VAL A 280 4.03 16.29 15.84
CA VAL A 280 5.45 16.14 16.19
C VAL A 280 5.66 16.60 17.64
N LEU A 281 6.28 15.75 18.44
CA LEU A 281 6.57 15.96 19.87
C LEU A 281 8.05 15.60 20.14
N GLY A 282 8.94 16.60 20.08
CA GLY A 282 10.38 16.35 20.20
C GLY A 282 10.89 15.54 19.00
N PRO A 283 11.58 14.40 19.19
CA PRO A 283 12.01 13.53 18.11
C PRO A 283 10.92 12.54 17.64
N ALA A 284 9.74 12.55 18.27
CA ALA A 284 8.67 11.61 18.00
C ALA A 284 7.57 12.21 17.12
N GLU A 285 7.05 11.41 16.21
CA GLU A 285 5.80 11.65 15.50
C GLU A 285 4.73 10.72 16.05
N VAL A 286 3.55 11.27 16.36
CA VAL A 286 2.42 10.52 16.92
C VAL A 286 1.19 10.74 16.06
N GLY A 287 0.61 9.65 15.58
CA GLY A 287 -0.64 9.61 14.85
C GLY A 287 -1.77 9.05 15.70
N ALA A 288 -2.95 9.67 15.62
CA ALA A 288 -4.20 9.14 16.15
C ALA A 288 -5.26 9.14 15.07
N SER A 289 -5.97 8.03 14.90
CA SER A 289 -6.95 7.84 13.83
C SER A 289 -8.21 7.14 14.30
N ALA A 290 -9.33 7.43 13.64
CA ALA A 290 -10.60 6.76 13.85
C ALA A 290 -11.33 6.57 12.53
N VAL A 291 -11.99 5.42 12.37
CA VAL A 291 -12.88 5.12 11.23
C VAL A 291 -14.22 4.63 11.76
N LEU A 292 -15.29 5.32 11.35
CA LEU A 292 -16.66 5.09 11.75
C LEU A 292 -17.51 4.90 10.48
N GLN A 293 -18.18 3.76 10.35
CA GLN A 293 -19.03 3.47 9.21
C GLN A 293 -20.24 2.65 9.66
N ARG A 294 -21.42 3.03 9.15
CA ARG A 294 -22.67 2.34 9.50
C ARG A 294 -22.61 0.87 9.05
N GLY A 295 -22.95 -0.04 9.96
CA GLY A 295 -22.95 -1.49 9.69
C GLY A 295 -21.59 -2.17 9.85
N ARG A 296 -20.53 -1.43 10.20
CA ARG A 296 -19.20 -1.97 10.46
C ARG A 296 -18.74 -1.75 11.89
N LYS A 297 -17.65 -2.41 12.28
CA LYS A 297 -17.07 -2.19 13.59
C LYS A 297 -16.25 -0.91 13.57
N HIS A 298 -16.34 -0.15 14.66
CA HIS A 298 -15.54 1.06 14.82
C HIS A 298 -14.08 0.67 14.99
N ARG A 299 -13.19 1.40 14.32
CA ARG A 299 -11.75 1.17 14.32
C ARG A 299 -11.04 2.42 14.81
N PHE A 300 -10.12 2.25 15.74
CA PHE A 300 -9.29 3.31 16.31
C PHE A 300 -7.83 2.91 16.18
N GLY A 301 -6.98 3.86 15.83
CA GLY A 301 -5.56 3.63 15.60
C GLY A 301 -4.72 4.64 16.33
N LEU A 302 -3.63 4.18 16.91
CA LEU A 302 -2.53 5.01 17.39
C LEU A 302 -1.25 4.51 16.74
N ASP A 303 -0.39 5.41 16.33
CA ASP A 303 0.93 5.07 15.81
C ASP A 303 1.95 6.09 16.28
N VAL A 304 3.18 5.61 16.45
CA VAL A 304 4.30 6.41 16.91
C VAL A 304 5.55 5.98 16.17
N SER A 305 6.40 6.95 15.84
CA SER A 305 7.77 6.73 15.39
C SER A 305 8.68 7.75 16.07
N SER A 306 9.88 7.35 16.47
CA SER A 306 10.82 8.22 17.16
C SER A 306 12.25 7.73 16.97
N ALA A 307 13.20 8.66 16.98
CA ALA A 307 14.60 8.32 17.22
C ALA A 307 14.80 8.07 18.72
N ALA A 308 15.31 6.89 19.08
CA ALA A 308 15.61 6.48 20.45
C ALA A 308 17.08 6.05 20.55
N GLY A 309 17.97 7.02 20.78
CA GLY A 309 19.41 6.79 20.79
C GLY A 309 19.90 6.40 19.38
N PRO A 310 20.60 5.27 19.19
CA PRO A 310 21.03 4.83 17.88
C PRO A 310 19.94 4.08 17.08
N PHE A 311 18.74 3.93 17.64
CA PHE A 311 17.66 3.16 17.04
C PHE A 311 16.54 4.07 16.53
N ASP A 312 16.00 3.74 15.37
CA ASP A 312 14.69 4.26 14.94
C ASP A 312 13.63 3.27 15.40
N VAL A 313 12.77 3.70 16.32
CA VAL A 313 11.72 2.85 16.90
C VAL A 313 10.35 3.29 16.40
N TYR A 314 9.45 2.32 16.22
CA TYR A 314 8.09 2.58 15.79
C TYR A 314 7.12 1.58 16.41
N GLY A 315 5.85 1.99 16.48
CA GLY A 315 4.78 1.14 16.97
C GLY A 315 3.42 1.58 16.46
N GLU A 316 2.51 0.62 16.36
CA GLU A 316 1.13 0.80 15.96
C GLU A 316 0.21 0.01 16.91
N LEU A 317 -0.91 0.61 17.29
CA LEU A 317 -2.00 -0.02 18.03
C LEU A 317 -3.31 0.23 17.28
N ALA A 318 -3.93 -0.83 16.78
CA ALA A 318 -5.30 -0.79 16.29
C ALA A 318 -6.25 -1.42 17.31
N LEU A 319 -7.38 -0.77 17.55
CA LEU A 319 -8.47 -1.25 18.39
C LEU A 319 -9.73 -1.36 17.54
N THR A 320 -10.27 -2.56 17.39
CA THR A 320 -11.54 -2.80 16.69
C THR A 320 -12.60 -3.27 17.66
N LYS A 321 -13.81 -2.68 17.61
CA LYS A 321 -14.93 -3.11 18.46
C LYS A 321 -15.51 -4.44 17.98
N GLY A 322 -14.99 -5.56 18.48
CA GLY A 322 -15.26 -6.91 17.99
C GLY A 322 -14.46 -7.26 16.73
N PHE A 323 -14.91 -8.29 16.02
CA PHE A 323 -14.29 -8.70 14.76
C PHE A 323 -15.12 -8.21 13.56
N GLU A 324 -14.45 -7.77 12.49
CA GLU A 324 -15.11 -7.47 11.20
C GLU A 324 -15.73 -8.75 10.60
N THR A 325 -15.04 -9.87 10.76
CA THR A 325 -15.49 -11.22 10.40
C THR A 325 -15.49 -12.11 11.64
N PRO A 326 -16.51 -12.93 11.89
CA PRO A 326 -16.50 -13.85 13.04
C PRO A 326 -15.21 -14.67 13.06
N ARG A 327 -14.63 -14.84 14.25
CA ARG A 327 -13.49 -15.73 14.44
C ARG A 327 -14.03 -17.12 14.66
N PHE A 328 -13.58 -18.06 13.85
CA PHE A 328 -13.98 -19.45 14.01
C PHE A 328 -13.19 -20.08 15.14
N LEU A 329 -13.83 -20.95 15.89
CA LEU A 329 -13.24 -21.61 17.03
C LEU A 329 -12.79 -23.00 16.64
N ILE A 330 -11.59 -23.38 17.08
CA ILE A 330 -11.15 -24.77 17.05
C ILE A 330 -11.80 -25.44 18.26
N PRO A 331 -12.67 -26.45 18.08
CA PRO A 331 -13.10 -27.26 19.22
C PRO A 331 -11.85 -27.86 19.88
N GLN A 332 -11.70 -27.67 21.20
CA GLN A 332 -10.42 -27.89 21.88
C GLN A 332 -9.83 -29.29 21.59
N GLY A 333 -8.58 -29.31 21.17
CA GLY A 333 -7.82 -30.56 20.95
C GLY A 333 -8.13 -31.31 19.67
N LEU A 334 -9.09 -30.86 18.84
CA LEU A 334 -9.44 -31.56 17.60
C LEU A 334 -8.56 -31.13 16.42
N SER A 335 -8.15 -32.11 15.64
CA SER A 335 -7.62 -31.97 14.29
C SER A 335 -8.72 -31.64 13.29
N LEU A 336 -8.34 -31.15 12.10
CA LEU A 336 -9.30 -30.90 11.03
C LEU A 336 -10.00 -32.20 10.59
N GLN A 337 -9.28 -33.33 10.59
CA GLN A 337 -9.85 -34.64 10.24
C GLN A 337 -10.93 -35.06 11.24
N GLU A 338 -10.72 -34.82 12.54
CA GLU A 338 -11.73 -35.11 13.56
C GLU A 338 -12.94 -34.17 13.45
N ILE A 339 -12.73 -32.89 13.11
CA ILE A 339 -13.83 -31.94 12.83
C ILE A 339 -14.66 -32.41 11.63
N ILE A 340 -13.99 -32.88 10.56
CA ILE A 340 -14.67 -33.44 9.38
C ILE A 340 -15.43 -34.72 9.75
N ALA A 341 -14.81 -35.63 10.50
CA ALA A 341 -15.44 -36.88 10.91
C ALA A 341 -16.66 -36.68 11.83
N ALA A 342 -16.64 -35.62 12.65
CA ALA A 342 -17.75 -35.25 13.52
C ALA A 342 -18.92 -34.58 12.77
N ALA A 343 -18.74 -34.16 11.51
CA ALA A 343 -19.79 -33.55 10.71
C ALA A 343 -20.71 -34.63 10.09
N GLU A 344 -21.68 -35.09 10.88
CA GLU A 344 -22.68 -36.07 10.43
C GLU A 344 -23.41 -35.59 9.16
N GLY A 345 -23.46 -36.44 8.13
CA GLY A 345 -24.22 -36.20 6.90
C GLY A 345 -23.56 -35.27 5.87
N LEU A 346 -22.32 -34.83 6.08
CA LEU A 346 -21.59 -33.98 5.14
C LEU A 346 -20.37 -34.72 4.56
N GLU A 347 -20.45 -35.13 3.29
CA GLU A 347 -19.30 -35.68 2.59
C GLU A 347 -18.39 -34.56 2.08
N ILE A 348 -17.19 -34.44 2.66
CA ILE A 348 -16.20 -33.45 2.22
C ILE A 348 -15.40 -34.03 1.05
N ARG A 349 -15.66 -33.53 -0.16
CA ARG A 349 -14.93 -33.93 -1.37
C ARG A 349 -14.14 -32.77 -1.99
N SER A 350 -14.39 -31.55 -1.54
CA SER A 350 -13.80 -30.33 -2.08
C SER A 350 -13.59 -29.26 -1.00
N LEU A 351 -12.85 -28.20 -1.35
CA LEU A 351 -12.78 -27.00 -0.51
C LEU A 351 -14.15 -26.34 -0.32
N GLU A 352 -15.03 -26.40 -1.32
CA GLU A 352 -16.37 -25.83 -1.21
C GLU A 352 -17.18 -26.52 -0.10
N ASP A 353 -17.10 -27.85 -0.02
CA ASP A 353 -17.80 -28.63 1.01
C ASP A 353 -17.24 -28.34 2.39
N LEU A 354 -15.93 -28.11 2.50
CA LEU A 354 -15.30 -27.71 3.75
C LEU A 354 -15.89 -26.41 4.30
N GLY A 355 -16.22 -25.45 3.43
CA GLY A 355 -16.87 -24.20 3.81
C GLY A 355 -18.27 -24.37 4.41
N LYS A 356 -18.92 -25.52 4.20
CA LYS A 356 -20.25 -25.86 4.72
C LYS A 356 -20.18 -26.45 6.14
N LEU A 357 -18.99 -26.74 6.66
CA LEU A 357 -18.84 -27.29 8.01
C LEU A 357 -19.42 -26.35 9.08
N PRO A 358 -20.21 -26.87 10.03
CA PRO A 358 -20.75 -26.11 11.15
C PRO A 358 -19.67 -25.87 12.21
N VAL A 359 -18.74 -24.96 11.93
CA VAL A 359 -17.69 -24.57 12.86
C VAL A 359 -18.20 -23.45 13.77
N PRO A 360 -18.16 -23.59 15.11
CA PRO A 360 -18.55 -22.53 16.03
C PRO A 360 -17.75 -21.24 15.76
N SER A 361 -18.38 -20.10 15.96
CA SER A 361 -17.73 -18.79 15.77
C SER A 361 -18.04 -17.86 16.93
N GLU A 362 -17.09 -17.00 17.26
CA GLU A 362 -17.25 -15.91 18.23
C GLU A 362 -17.16 -14.54 17.55
N SER A 363 -17.87 -13.57 18.12
CA SER A 363 -17.75 -12.15 17.79
C SER A 363 -17.84 -11.34 19.09
N PRO A 364 -16.72 -11.14 19.79
CA PRO A 364 -16.71 -10.44 21.07
C PRO A 364 -17.25 -9.01 20.93
N GLY A 365 -17.94 -8.52 21.96
CA GLY A 365 -18.43 -7.14 22.02
C GLY A 365 -17.40 -6.11 22.49
N HIS A 366 -16.23 -6.56 22.98
CA HIS A 366 -15.17 -5.72 23.51
C HIS A 366 -14.18 -5.25 22.44
N LEU A 367 -13.33 -4.29 22.78
CA LEU A 367 -12.25 -3.83 21.90
C LEU A 367 -11.18 -4.91 21.77
N THR A 368 -10.83 -5.24 20.53
CA THR A 368 -9.83 -6.25 20.19
C THR A 368 -8.58 -5.56 19.67
N PRO A 369 -7.41 -5.76 20.30
CA PRO A 369 -6.18 -5.08 19.91
C PRO A 369 -5.42 -5.84 18.83
N GLN A 370 -4.83 -5.08 17.90
CA GLN A 370 -3.72 -5.51 17.06
C GLN A 370 -2.56 -4.56 17.31
N VAL A 371 -1.36 -5.08 17.56
CA VAL A 371 -0.20 -4.27 17.94
C VAL A 371 0.97 -4.67 17.05
N SER A 372 1.58 -3.71 16.37
CA SER A 372 2.85 -3.89 15.68
C SER A 372 3.90 -2.99 16.31
N GLY A 373 5.14 -3.43 16.35
CA GLY A 373 6.23 -2.60 16.86
C GLY A 373 7.59 -3.13 16.43
N GLY A 374 8.51 -2.22 16.17
CA GLY A 374 9.82 -2.57 15.67
C GLY A 374 10.88 -1.51 15.95
N ALA A 375 12.11 -1.88 15.62
CA ALA A 375 13.28 -1.05 15.78
C ALA A 375 14.25 -1.31 14.63
N ASN A 376 14.90 -0.25 14.16
CA ASN A 376 15.95 -0.29 13.15
C ASN A 376 17.25 0.23 13.75
N TYR A 377 18.36 -0.41 13.40
CA TYR A 377 19.70 0.05 13.70
C TYR A 377 20.47 0.19 12.39
N THR A 378 20.91 1.41 12.11
CA THR A 378 21.73 1.71 10.94
C THR A 378 23.16 1.97 11.40
N PHE A 379 24.12 1.27 10.81
CA PHE A 379 25.54 1.40 11.14
C PHE A 379 26.38 1.47 9.86
N ALA A 380 27.43 2.28 9.91
CA ALA A 380 28.47 2.27 8.90
C ALA A 380 29.35 1.03 9.09
N TYR A 381 29.61 0.28 8.01
CA TYR A 381 30.57 -0.83 8.01
C TYR A 381 31.81 -0.54 7.14
N SER A 382 31.77 0.57 6.39
CA SER A 382 32.90 1.19 5.69
C SER A 382 32.75 2.72 5.76
N GLU A 383 33.68 3.48 5.15
CA GLU A 383 33.62 4.95 5.12
C GLU A 383 32.45 5.49 4.27
N SER A 384 32.03 4.74 3.25
CA SER A 384 30.96 5.12 2.33
C SER A 384 29.67 4.34 2.49
N ASP A 385 29.71 3.21 3.21
CA ASP A 385 28.62 2.23 3.17
C ASP A 385 27.97 2.01 4.53
N THR A 386 26.65 1.88 4.48
CA THR A 386 25.81 1.61 5.64
C THR A 386 24.99 0.35 5.46
N ALA A 387 24.69 -0.28 6.59
CA ALA A 387 23.76 -1.38 6.68
C ALA A 387 22.67 -1.04 7.69
N THR A 388 21.44 -1.41 7.38
CA THR A 388 20.33 -1.32 8.32
C THR A 388 19.88 -2.72 8.70
N VAL A 389 19.81 -3.00 10.00
CA VAL A 389 19.18 -4.21 10.54
C VAL A 389 17.95 -3.80 11.31
N GLY A 390 16.83 -4.51 11.11
CA GLY A 390 15.60 -4.21 11.82
C GLY A 390 14.87 -5.45 12.28
N VAL A 391 14.08 -5.27 13.34
CA VAL A 391 13.19 -6.28 13.89
C VAL A 391 11.78 -5.69 13.99
N GLU A 392 10.76 -6.51 13.75
CA GLU A 392 9.36 -6.15 13.94
C GLU A 392 8.61 -7.32 14.57
N TYR A 393 7.72 -7.02 15.50
CA TYR A 393 6.82 -7.99 16.13
C TYR A 393 5.39 -7.54 15.94
N PHE A 394 4.51 -8.49 15.62
CA PHE A 394 3.09 -8.23 15.45
C PHE A 394 2.25 -9.21 16.28
N TYR A 395 1.38 -8.63 17.11
CA TYR A 395 0.36 -9.31 17.87
C TYR A 395 -1.02 -9.04 17.27
N ASN A 396 -1.75 -10.11 16.98
CA ASN A 396 -3.08 -10.07 16.42
C ASN A 396 -4.08 -10.80 17.33
N ALA A 397 -4.83 -10.09 18.16
CA ALA A 397 -5.80 -10.73 19.07
C ALA A 397 -6.89 -11.55 18.35
N THR A 398 -7.15 -11.26 17.06
CA THR A 398 -8.13 -11.99 16.25
C THR A 398 -7.55 -13.25 15.60
N GLY A 399 -6.22 -13.43 15.69
CA GLY A 399 -5.49 -14.51 15.06
C GLY A 399 -5.64 -15.88 15.75
N TYR A 400 -5.19 -16.91 15.05
CA TYR A 400 -5.25 -18.30 15.47
C TYR A 400 -3.92 -18.74 16.10
N ASP A 401 -4.02 -19.60 17.11
CA ASP A 401 -2.85 -20.21 17.77
C ASP A 401 -2.31 -21.44 17.01
N ALA A 402 -3.04 -21.92 15.99
CA ALA A 402 -2.66 -23.07 15.18
C ALA A 402 -3.25 -22.95 13.76
N SER A 403 -2.66 -23.68 12.81
CA SER A 403 -3.07 -23.67 11.40
C SER A 403 -4.26 -24.58 11.05
N THR A 404 -4.86 -25.27 12.03
CA THR A 404 -5.91 -26.29 11.83
C THR A 404 -7.08 -25.80 10.98
N LEU A 405 -7.49 -24.53 11.13
CA LEU A 405 -8.63 -23.95 10.42
C LEU A 405 -8.25 -23.26 9.10
N TYR A 406 -6.98 -23.19 8.71
CA TYR A 406 -6.59 -22.48 7.49
C TYR A 406 -7.30 -22.99 6.23
N PRO A 407 -7.45 -24.31 6.01
CA PRO A 407 -8.25 -24.82 4.89
C PRO A 407 -9.70 -24.32 4.93
N TYR A 408 -10.31 -24.27 6.12
CA TYR A 408 -11.68 -23.78 6.31
C TYR A 408 -11.79 -22.27 6.02
N LEU A 409 -10.80 -21.48 6.45
CA LEU A 409 -10.76 -20.05 6.15
C LEU A 409 -10.61 -19.79 4.65
N ILE A 410 -9.81 -20.58 3.94
CA ILE A 410 -9.70 -20.51 2.47
C ILE A 410 -11.06 -20.79 1.85
N ALA A 411 -11.70 -21.89 2.22
CA ALA A 411 -13.03 -22.26 1.72
C ALA A 411 -14.10 -21.16 1.92
N ARG A 412 -13.97 -20.36 2.98
CA ARG A 412 -14.88 -19.25 3.29
C ARG A 412 -14.48 -17.91 2.66
N GLY A 413 -13.35 -17.83 1.94
CA GLY A 413 -12.80 -16.58 1.41
C GLY A 413 -12.31 -15.61 2.50
N LEU A 414 -11.91 -16.15 3.66
CA LEU A 414 -11.48 -15.41 4.85
C LEU A 414 -9.99 -15.62 5.18
N TYR A 415 -9.27 -16.29 4.29
CA TYR A 415 -7.83 -16.49 4.44
C TYR A 415 -7.08 -15.22 4.03
N GLN A 416 -6.45 -14.55 4.99
CA GLN A 416 -5.67 -13.34 4.77
C GLN A 416 -4.20 -13.60 5.16
N PRO A 417 -3.30 -13.86 4.18
CA PRO A 417 -1.89 -14.11 4.45
C PRO A 417 -1.25 -13.02 5.31
N PHE A 418 -0.32 -13.41 6.17
CA PHE A 418 0.42 -12.61 7.16
C PHE A 418 -0.43 -12.03 8.31
N TYR A 419 -1.73 -12.34 8.38
CA TYR A 419 -2.63 -11.87 9.42
C TYR A 419 -3.49 -12.99 10.03
N LEU A 420 -3.12 -14.26 9.83
CA LEU A 420 -3.83 -15.43 10.34
C LEU A 420 -3.41 -15.81 11.75
N GLY A 421 -2.11 -15.86 12.02
CA GLY A 421 -1.55 -16.16 13.33
C GLY A 421 -1.83 -15.07 14.36
N LYS A 422 -1.74 -15.44 15.64
CA LYS A 422 -1.80 -14.47 16.75
C LYS A 422 -0.46 -13.74 16.94
N HIS A 423 0.64 -14.41 16.62
CA HIS A 423 1.98 -13.90 16.85
C HIS A 423 2.83 -14.02 15.60
N TYR A 424 3.42 -12.90 15.19
CA TYR A 424 4.38 -12.83 14.11
C TYR A 424 5.64 -12.09 14.53
N ALA A 425 6.76 -12.44 13.91
CA ALA A 425 7.99 -11.68 14.02
C ALA A 425 8.71 -11.64 12.68
N ALA A 426 9.44 -10.55 12.46
CA ALA A 426 10.33 -10.40 11.32
C ALA A 426 11.70 -9.89 11.77
N LEU A 427 12.74 -10.40 11.13
CA LEU A 427 14.10 -9.87 11.18
C LEU A 427 14.51 -9.55 9.75
N TYR A 428 15.18 -8.41 9.53
CA TYR A 428 15.66 -8.07 8.20
C TYR A 428 16.95 -7.26 8.23
N ALA A 429 17.67 -7.32 7.13
CA ALA A 429 18.87 -6.53 6.87
C ALA A 429 18.78 -5.94 5.46
N THR A 430 19.22 -4.69 5.31
CA THR A 430 19.24 -3.98 4.03
C THR A 430 20.63 -3.41 3.79
N LEU A 431 21.12 -3.59 2.57
CA LEU A 431 22.35 -3.00 2.04
C LEU A 431 22.02 -2.25 0.77
N ILE A 432 22.45 -0.99 0.67
CA ILE A 432 22.24 -0.15 -0.52
C ILE A 432 23.61 0.24 -1.03
N GLY A 433 23.91 -0.09 -2.28
CA GLY A 433 25.19 0.21 -2.93
C GLY A 433 26.43 -0.37 -2.22
N PRO A 434 26.48 -1.66 -1.81
CA PRO A 434 27.58 -2.12 -0.97
C PRO A 434 28.93 -2.21 -1.71
N GLY A 435 29.97 -1.61 -1.15
CA GLY A 435 31.33 -1.68 -1.68
C GLY A 435 31.46 -1.08 -3.08
N SER A 436 31.71 -1.92 -4.09
CA SER A 436 31.79 -1.49 -5.51
C SER A 436 30.47 -1.65 -6.27
N TRP A 437 29.40 -2.06 -5.59
CA TRP A 437 28.12 -2.40 -6.20
C TRP A 437 27.13 -1.23 -6.11
N ASP A 438 27.55 -0.02 -6.47
CA ASP A 438 26.80 1.25 -6.30
C ASP A 438 25.40 1.27 -6.95
N LYS A 439 25.14 0.34 -7.86
CA LYS A 439 23.86 0.19 -8.57
C LYS A 439 22.98 -0.94 -8.02
N ALA A 440 23.44 -1.65 -6.99
CA ALA A 440 22.75 -2.79 -6.40
C ALA A 440 22.18 -2.47 -5.01
N SER A 441 21.08 -3.11 -4.66
CA SER A 441 20.55 -3.16 -3.31
C SER A 441 20.19 -4.59 -2.95
N PHE A 442 20.38 -4.94 -1.68
CA PHE A 442 20.07 -6.25 -1.14
C PHE A 442 19.17 -6.11 0.08
N VAL A 443 18.12 -6.93 0.14
CA VAL A 443 17.26 -7.05 1.33
C VAL A 443 17.19 -8.52 1.70
N LEU A 444 17.68 -8.87 2.89
CA LEU A 444 17.45 -10.18 3.48
C LEU A 444 16.35 -10.03 4.54
N SER A 445 15.30 -10.83 4.44
CA SER A 445 14.23 -10.87 5.44
C SER A 445 13.98 -12.30 5.91
N ASN A 446 13.61 -12.44 7.16
CA ASN A 446 13.05 -13.65 7.74
C ASN A 446 11.75 -13.29 8.44
N ILE A 447 10.64 -13.87 8.00
CA ILE A 447 9.31 -13.65 8.56
C ILE A 447 8.79 -14.96 9.11
N GLY A 448 8.29 -14.94 10.34
CA GLY A 448 7.75 -16.11 11.03
C GLY A 448 6.34 -15.88 11.54
N ASN A 449 5.46 -16.84 11.30
CA ASN A 449 4.22 -17.01 12.04
C ASN A 449 4.54 -17.89 13.24
N LEU A 450 4.73 -17.24 14.40
CA LEU A 450 5.16 -17.91 15.62
C LEU A 450 4.05 -18.77 16.22
N SER A 451 2.78 -18.48 15.90
CA SER A 451 1.63 -19.27 16.33
C SER A 451 1.66 -20.66 15.72
N ASP A 452 1.88 -20.78 14.41
CA ASP A 452 1.93 -22.09 13.75
C ASP A 452 3.34 -22.65 13.52
N ARG A 453 4.38 -21.87 13.83
CA ARG A 453 5.80 -22.22 13.68
C ARG A 453 6.21 -22.48 12.22
N SER A 454 5.65 -21.70 11.30
CA SER A 454 6.11 -21.62 9.92
C SER A 454 6.91 -20.35 9.68
N PHE A 455 7.87 -20.41 8.76
CA PHE A 455 8.81 -19.33 8.48
C PHE A 455 9.10 -19.23 6.97
N THR A 456 9.44 -18.03 6.53
CA THR A 456 9.99 -17.78 5.20
C THR A 456 11.19 -16.85 5.29
N SER A 457 12.31 -17.24 4.68
CA SER A 457 13.48 -16.39 4.50
C SER A 457 13.59 -16.00 3.05
N ARG A 458 13.88 -14.73 2.77
CA ARG A 458 13.95 -14.21 1.41
C ARG A 458 15.08 -13.21 1.24
N LEU A 459 15.87 -13.40 0.19
CA LEU A 459 16.88 -12.47 -0.29
C LEU A 459 16.39 -11.83 -1.58
N ASP A 460 16.24 -10.50 -1.57
CA ASP A 460 15.91 -9.68 -2.74
C ASP A 460 17.15 -8.91 -3.20
N LEU A 461 17.33 -8.84 -4.52
CA LEU A 461 18.33 -8.05 -5.24
C LEU A 461 17.61 -7.06 -6.15
N GLY A 462 17.94 -5.78 -6.04
CA GLY A 462 17.61 -4.76 -7.04
C GLY A 462 18.89 -4.27 -7.71
N TYR A 463 18.91 -4.17 -9.04
CA TYR A 463 20.06 -3.67 -9.80
C TYR A 463 19.62 -2.70 -10.90
N ARG A 464 20.14 -1.46 -10.86
CA ARG A 464 19.89 -0.47 -11.91
C ARG A 464 20.80 -0.72 -13.11
N ALA A 465 20.32 -1.48 -14.09
CA ALA A 465 21.09 -1.85 -15.28
C ALA A 465 21.32 -0.66 -16.23
N LEU A 466 20.27 0.14 -16.48
CA LEU A 466 20.33 1.39 -17.26
C LEU A 466 19.60 2.50 -16.51
N SER A 467 19.66 3.74 -17.00
CA SER A 467 19.05 4.91 -16.34
C SER A 467 17.59 4.71 -15.96
N TYR A 468 16.82 4.02 -16.80
CA TYR A 468 15.39 3.74 -16.60
C TYR A 468 15.07 2.26 -16.45
N LEU A 469 16.06 1.36 -16.57
CA LEU A 469 15.87 -0.08 -16.51
C LEU A 469 16.45 -0.65 -15.22
N SER A 470 15.59 -1.27 -14.42
CA SER A 470 15.97 -2.03 -13.23
C SER A 470 15.72 -3.52 -13.44
N VAL A 471 16.67 -4.32 -12.98
CA VAL A 471 16.56 -5.77 -12.84
C VAL A 471 16.31 -6.08 -11.36
N GLU A 472 15.31 -6.90 -11.09
CA GLU A 472 14.98 -7.36 -9.74
C GLU A 472 15.09 -8.88 -9.73
N ALA A 473 15.60 -9.46 -8.66
CA ALA A 473 15.62 -10.90 -8.46
C ALA A 473 15.40 -11.23 -7.00
N TYR A 474 14.83 -12.39 -6.71
CA TYR A 474 14.74 -12.89 -5.35
C TYR A 474 14.83 -14.40 -5.29
N ALA A 475 15.31 -14.88 -4.14
CA ALA A 475 15.25 -16.28 -3.74
C ALA A 475 14.65 -16.36 -2.33
N ALA A 476 13.63 -17.19 -2.16
CA ALA A 476 12.97 -17.42 -0.89
C ALA A 476 12.94 -18.90 -0.53
N ALA A 477 13.01 -19.20 0.75
CA ALA A 477 12.90 -20.55 1.30
C ALA A 477 11.83 -20.58 2.40
N SER A 478 10.90 -21.52 2.29
CA SER A 478 9.82 -21.76 3.25
C SER A 478 10.13 -22.99 4.10
N TYR A 479 10.10 -22.84 5.43
CA TYR A 479 10.48 -23.89 6.37
C TYR A 479 9.66 -23.84 7.67
N GLY A 480 9.87 -24.82 8.55
CA GLY A 480 9.06 -25.01 9.77
C GLY A 480 7.91 -26.00 9.58
N ARG A 481 6.80 -25.80 10.31
CA ARG A 481 5.67 -26.74 10.38
C ARG A 481 4.92 -26.84 9.05
N LYS A 482 4.86 -28.06 8.49
CA LYS A 482 4.01 -28.37 7.32
C LYS A 482 2.54 -28.13 7.64
N GLY A 483 1.81 -27.50 6.72
CA GLY A 483 0.44 -27.05 6.93
C GLY A 483 0.31 -25.75 7.74
N GLY A 484 1.42 -25.16 8.22
CA GLY A 484 1.46 -23.77 8.68
C GLY A 484 1.39 -22.79 7.53
N GLU A 485 1.21 -21.50 7.80
CA GLU A 485 0.98 -20.45 6.81
C GLU A 485 2.05 -20.42 5.70
N PHE A 486 3.33 -20.39 6.07
CA PHE A 486 4.42 -20.33 5.09
C PHE A 486 4.79 -21.67 4.47
N ARG A 487 4.25 -22.78 5.00
CA ARG A 487 4.37 -24.13 4.43
C ARG A 487 2.99 -24.74 4.22
N PHE A 488 2.04 -23.95 3.73
CA PHE A 488 0.66 -24.36 3.66
C PHE A 488 0.51 -25.53 2.68
N ALA A 489 -0.25 -26.55 3.08
CA ALA A 489 -0.43 -27.75 2.30
C ALA A 489 -1.84 -28.33 2.52
N LEU A 490 -2.38 -28.90 1.45
CA LEU A 490 -3.56 -29.74 1.44
C LEU A 490 -3.14 -31.09 0.85
N ASP A 491 -2.61 -31.95 1.71
CA ASP A 491 -1.90 -33.18 1.35
C ASP A 491 -2.37 -34.40 2.13
N SER A 492 -3.57 -34.35 2.71
CA SER A 492 -4.15 -35.45 3.48
C SER A 492 -5.67 -35.49 3.33
N GLY A 493 -6.26 -36.66 3.63
CA GLY A 493 -7.70 -36.86 3.62
C GLY A 493 -8.33 -36.62 2.23
N PRO A 494 -9.42 -35.83 2.13
CA PRO A 494 -10.12 -35.60 0.86
C PRO A 494 -9.33 -34.72 -0.13
N PHE A 495 -8.16 -34.22 0.27
CA PHE A 495 -7.32 -33.36 -0.55
C PHE A 495 -6.21 -34.11 -1.28
N ILE A 496 -6.35 -35.43 -1.43
CA ILE A 496 -5.53 -36.22 -2.35
C ILE A 496 -6.34 -36.45 -3.62
N VAL A 497 -5.82 -35.97 -4.75
CA VAL A 497 -6.42 -36.13 -6.08
C VAL A 497 -5.45 -36.94 -6.93
N ASP A 498 -5.91 -38.08 -7.46
CA ASP A 498 -5.10 -39.01 -8.26
C ASP A 498 -3.77 -39.43 -7.59
N GLY A 499 -3.81 -39.64 -6.28
CA GLY A 499 -2.65 -40.03 -5.48
C GLY A 499 -1.64 -38.89 -5.23
N LYS A 500 -1.96 -37.66 -5.62
CA LYS A 500 -1.13 -36.46 -5.40
C LYS A 500 -1.82 -35.47 -4.45
N PRO A 501 -1.05 -34.71 -3.65
CA PRO A 501 -1.61 -33.59 -2.88
C PRO A 501 -2.31 -32.58 -3.78
N LEU A 502 -3.48 -32.09 -3.35
CA LEU A 502 -4.17 -30.97 -4.00
C LEU A 502 -3.32 -29.70 -3.95
N LEU A 503 -2.66 -29.47 -2.81
CA LEU A 503 -1.66 -28.42 -2.67
C LEU A 503 -0.45 -28.93 -1.90
N PRO A 504 0.69 -29.19 -2.56
CA PRO A 504 1.92 -29.56 -1.87
C PRO A 504 2.53 -28.36 -1.15
N ALA A 505 3.27 -28.63 -0.06
CA ALA A 505 3.87 -27.57 0.76
C ALA A 505 4.97 -26.82 -0.02
N PRO A 506 4.98 -25.47 -0.05
CA PRO A 506 6.08 -24.71 -0.64
C PRO A 506 7.40 -24.95 0.11
N THR A 507 8.49 -24.92 -0.64
CA THR A 507 9.86 -25.10 -0.12
C THR A 507 10.79 -23.99 -0.57
N VAL A 508 10.78 -23.65 -1.86
CA VAL A 508 11.63 -22.61 -2.45
C VAL A 508 10.83 -21.82 -3.46
N GLN A 509 11.12 -20.53 -3.56
CA GLN A 509 10.60 -19.66 -4.61
C GLN A 509 11.75 -18.87 -5.21
N LEU A 510 11.77 -18.77 -6.53
CA LEU A 510 12.71 -17.94 -7.26
C LEU A 510 11.91 -17.00 -8.14
N GLY A 511 12.33 -15.74 -8.22
CA GLY A 511 11.72 -14.79 -9.13
C GLY A 511 12.70 -13.78 -9.68
N VAL A 512 12.37 -13.26 -10.85
CA VAL A 512 13.09 -12.22 -11.56
C VAL A 512 12.09 -11.20 -12.11
N GLY A 513 12.53 -9.96 -12.25
CA GLY A 513 11.73 -8.88 -12.79
C GLY A 513 12.56 -7.89 -13.59
N LEU A 514 11.93 -7.29 -14.60
CA LEU A 514 12.48 -6.20 -15.39
C LEU A 514 11.49 -5.04 -15.32
N ARG A 515 11.93 -3.91 -14.79
CA ARG A 515 11.09 -2.73 -14.60
C ARG A 515 11.64 -1.55 -15.38
N ILE A 516 10.78 -0.91 -16.15
CA ILE A 516 11.02 0.37 -16.80
C ILE A 516 10.08 1.40 -16.18
N ASN A 517 10.61 2.54 -15.78
CA ASN A 517 9.83 3.71 -15.38
C ASN A 517 10.05 4.80 -16.44
N LEU A 518 8.98 5.31 -17.04
CA LEU A 518 8.97 6.30 -18.12
C LEU A 518 8.34 7.60 -17.64
#